data_AF-A0A3B9K0A7-F1
#
_entry.id   AF-A0A3B9K0A7-F1
#
_cell.length_a   1.000
_cell.length_b   1.000
_cell.length_c   1.000
_cell.angle_alpha   90.00
_cell.angle_beta   90.00
_cell.angle_gamma   90.00
#
_symmetry.space_group_name_H-M   'P 1'
#
loop_
_entity.id
_entity.type
_entity.pdbx_description
1 polymer ?
#
loop_
_entity_poly.entity_id
_entity_poly.type
_entity_poly.pdbx_seq_one_letter_code
_entity_poly.pdbx_strand_id
1 'polypeptide(L)'
;MVTGRAAALSDIVRLGFESLTVARDNLVELETVLGSSYQRCVSAFESSGAPDKALAHMLELARNHTKLTTKALAGPSGPKRLMSILGASDGLAEYLSRHPSELSLFSKAQSLPSNLSLGSDSRIDLRVSYRRALLAIADWDLGQSDPVDGVLEVTNALSGLADAALEAGLGVARSELIAEGRISKEKSDNTRLAIIAMGKTGANELNYVSDVDVIYVADGPEEYAIATATQLAQRLGLVINEAAAEPGLWEVDPNLRPEGKNGALVRTVSAHAAHYAKWAEPWEFQALLKARFAAGDQDLGNQYLLEVKPQIWGNRERSNLVQHARQMRKRVIDQIPMEEKELNIKLGRGGLRDVEFTVQLLQLVHGVVDETLRDSGTFPAIQALADAGLLGRDDALELQRQYRLLRVIEH
;
A
#
# COMPACT_ATOMS: atom_id res chain seq x y z
N MET A 1 22.88 -19.72 -27.73
CA MET A 1 22.53 -18.29 -27.82
C MET A 1 21.26 -18.20 -28.63
N VAL A 2 20.19 -17.70 -28.04
CA VAL A 2 18.92 -17.50 -28.74
C VAL A 2 19.09 -16.24 -29.59
N THR A 3 19.07 -16.38 -30.91
CA THR A 3 19.05 -15.26 -31.86
C THR A 3 17.63 -15.11 -32.37
N GLY A 4 17.10 -13.89 -32.47
CA GLY A 4 15.69 -13.67 -32.81
C GLY A 4 15.34 -14.32 -34.15
N ARG A 5 16.24 -14.23 -35.14
CA ARG A 5 16.02 -14.79 -36.49
C ARG A 5 16.16 -16.32 -36.62
N ALA A 6 16.79 -17.01 -35.66
CA ALA A 6 17.00 -18.46 -35.72
C ALA A 6 16.61 -19.21 -34.43
N ALA A 7 15.91 -18.55 -33.51
CA ALA A 7 15.39 -19.17 -32.30
C ALA A 7 14.42 -20.29 -32.68
N ALA A 8 14.77 -21.53 -32.33
CA ALA A 8 13.82 -22.62 -32.41
C ALA A 8 12.66 -22.33 -31.45
N LEU A 9 11.44 -22.74 -31.80
CA LEU A 9 10.29 -22.56 -30.90
C LEU A 9 10.56 -23.18 -29.51
N SER A 10 11.33 -24.27 -29.45
CA SER A 10 11.78 -24.90 -28.20
C SER A 10 12.60 -23.99 -27.29
N ASP A 11 13.42 -23.10 -27.87
CA ASP A 11 14.20 -22.14 -27.09
C ASP A 11 13.30 -21.04 -26.51
N ILE A 12 12.26 -20.65 -27.26
CA ILE A 12 11.26 -19.66 -26.84
C ILE A 12 10.39 -20.23 -25.71
N VAL A 13 9.97 -21.50 -25.80
CA VAL A 13 9.26 -22.18 -24.69
C VAL A 13 10.12 -22.20 -23.43
N ARG A 14 11.42 -22.48 -23.56
CA ARG A 14 12.33 -22.55 -22.40
C ARG A 14 12.45 -21.23 -21.66
N LEU A 15 12.29 -20.10 -22.35
CA LEU A 15 12.28 -18.77 -21.76
C LEU A 15 10.95 -18.42 -21.06
N GLY A 16 9.96 -19.32 -21.09
CA GLY A 16 8.67 -19.17 -20.42
C GLY A 16 7.60 -18.43 -21.22
N PHE A 17 7.80 -18.23 -22.52
CA PHE A 17 6.79 -17.61 -23.38
C PHE A 17 5.66 -18.59 -23.71
N GLU A 18 4.42 -18.09 -23.67
CA GLU A 18 3.22 -18.83 -24.05
C GLU A 18 2.81 -18.52 -25.49
N SER A 19 2.93 -17.25 -25.92
CA SER A 19 2.50 -16.80 -27.26
C SER A 19 3.64 -16.91 -28.29
N LEU A 20 4.09 -18.14 -28.55
CA LEU A 20 5.37 -18.42 -29.23
C LEU A 20 5.61 -17.67 -30.55
N THR A 21 4.61 -17.59 -31.43
CA THR A 21 4.76 -16.90 -32.73
C THR A 21 4.93 -15.40 -32.55
N VAL A 22 4.09 -14.79 -31.69
CA VAL A 22 4.15 -13.36 -31.38
C VAL A 22 5.46 -13.03 -30.67
N ALA A 23 5.84 -13.87 -29.69
CA ALA A 23 7.10 -13.73 -28.96
C ALA A 23 8.31 -13.81 -29.91
N ARG A 24 8.32 -14.76 -30.84
CA ARG A 24 9.40 -14.87 -31.84
C ARG A 24 9.53 -13.59 -32.67
N ASP A 25 8.42 -13.11 -33.22
CA ASP A 25 8.44 -11.95 -34.11
C ASP A 25 8.86 -10.68 -33.33
N ASN A 26 8.39 -10.52 -32.09
CA ASN A 26 8.82 -9.44 -31.20
C ASN A 26 10.31 -9.57 -30.81
N LEU A 27 10.84 -10.79 -30.61
CA LEU A 27 12.25 -11.02 -30.31
C LEU A 27 13.16 -10.71 -31.50
N VAL A 28 12.74 -10.99 -32.73
CA VAL A 28 13.45 -10.58 -33.97
C VAL A 28 13.57 -9.07 -34.04
N GLU A 29 12.48 -8.37 -33.74
CA GLU A 29 12.49 -6.91 -33.74
C GLU A 29 13.35 -6.35 -32.61
N LEU A 30 13.22 -6.90 -31.41
CA LEU A 30 14.02 -6.50 -30.26
C LEU A 30 15.53 -6.68 -30.52
N GLU A 31 15.94 -7.76 -31.21
CA GLU A 31 17.32 -7.97 -31.66
C GLU A 31 17.78 -6.86 -32.61
N THR A 32 16.90 -6.45 -33.53
CA THR A 32 17.17 -5.38 -34.49
C THR A 32 17.35 -4.03 -33.79
N VAL A 33 16.54 -3.75 -32.77
CA VAL A 33 16.57 -2.47 -32.04
C VAL A 33 17.73 -2.39 -31.04
N LEU A 34 17.99 -3.46 -30.28
CA LEU A 34 18.99 -3.47 -29.21
C LEU A 34 20.41 -3.84 -29.67
N GLY A 35 20.55 -4.47 -30.84
CA GLY A 35 21.83 -4.89 -31.39
C GLY A 35 22.64 -5.75 -30.40
N SER A 36 23.85 -5.30 -30.05
CA SER A 36 24.75 -6.04 -29.15
C SER A 36 24.22 -6.23 -27.72
N SER A 37 23.23 -5.43 -27.29
CA SER A 37 22.63 -5.54 -25.96
C SER A 37 21.52 -6.59 -25.89
N TYR A 38 21.06 -7.09 -27.03
CA TYR A 38 19.98 -8.07 -27.12
C TYR A 38 20.25 -9.33 -26.29
N GLN A 39 21.46 -9.90 -26.37
CA GLN A 39 21.78 -11.15 -25.67
C GLN A 39 21.68 -11.04 -24.13
N ARG A 40 21.94 -9.84 -23.58
CA ARG A 40 21.76 -9.57 -22.14
C ARG A 40 20.28 -9.49 -21.76
N CYS A 41 19.43 -9.05 -22.68
CA CYS A 41 17.98 -8.98 -22.48
C CYS A 41 17.33 -10.36 -22.58
N VAL A 42 17.64 -11.16 -23.61
CA VAL A 42 16.92 -12.41 -23.88
C VAL A 42 17.03 -13.41 -22.74
N SER A 43 18.25 -13.59 -22.22
CA SER A 43 18.49 -14.49 -21.09
C SER A 43 17.83 -14.04 -19.79
N ALA A 44 17.39 -12.78 -19.70
CA ALA A 44 16.74 -12.24 -18.52
C ALA A 44 15.22 -12.51 -18.48
N PHE A 45 14.59 -12.89 -19.60
CA PHE A 45 13.15 -13.18 -19.62
C PHE A 45 12.78 -14.37 -18.72
N GLU A 46 13.70 -15.32 -18.49
CA GLU A 46 13.50 -16.43 -17.54
C GLU A 46 13.26 -15.95 -16.10
N SER A 47 13.63 -14.70 -15.76
CA SER A 47 13.41 -14.09 -14.44
C SER A 47 12.05 -13.38 -14.31
N SER A 48 11.26 -13.34 -15.38
CA SER A 48 9.93 -12.73 -15.39
C SER A 48 8.86 -13.78 -15.08
N GLY A 49 7.92 -13.44 -14.19
CA GLY A 49 6.72 -14.25 -13.96
C GLY A 49 5.71 -14.20 -15.11
N ALA A 50 5.85 -13.23 -16.04
CA ALA A 50 5.04 -13.12 -17.25
C ALA A 50 5.91 -12.65 -18.44
N PRO A 51 6.66 -13.57 -19.08
CA PRO A 51 7.62 -13.21 -20.13
C PRO A 51 7.00 -12.51 -21.34
N ASP A 52 5.83 -12.95 -21.82
CA ASP A 52 5.14 -12.29 -22.96
C ASP A 52 4.80 -10.83 -22.67
N LYS A 53 4.30 -10.54 -21.46
CA LYS A 53 4.01 -9.18 -20.99
C LYS A 53 5.29 -8.35 -20.91
N ALA A 54 6.33 -8.90 -20.28
CA ALA A 54 7.61 -8.23 -20.15
C ALA A 54 8.21 -7.89 -21.53
N LEU A 55 8.09 -8.79 -22.52
CA LEU A 55 8.59 -8.58 -23.88
C LEU A 55 7.84 -7.46 -24.60
N ALA A 56 6.52 -7.37 -24.44
CA ALA A 56 5.72 -6.29 -25.03
C ALA A 56 6.19 -4.92 -24.53
N HIS A 57 6.27 -4.74 -23.20
CA HIS A 57 6.75 -3.49 -22.58
C HIS A 57 8.21 -3.19 -22.92
N MET A 58 9.07 -4.22 -22.91
CA MET A 58 10.48 -4.08 -23.24
C MET A 58 10.68 -3.62 -24.70
N LEU A 59 9.88 -4.13 -25.63
CA LEU A 59 9.92 -3.71 -27.03
C LEU A 59 9.48 -2.26 -27.19
N GLU A 60 8.44 -1.83 -26.46
CA GLU A 60 8.02 -0.43 -26.45
C GLU A 60 9.13 0.49 -25.92
N LEU A 61 9.73 0.16 -24.77
CA LEU A 61 10.86 0.89 -24.20
C LEU A 61 12.07 0.92 -25.14
N ALA A 62 12.37 -0.19 -25.82
CA ALA A 62 13.47 -0.28 -26.76
C ALA A 62 13.24 0.61 -27.98
N ARG A 63 12.03 0.62 -28.55
CA ARG A 63 11.65 1.44 -29.71
C ARG A 63 11.71 2.92 -29.38
N ASN A 64 11.12 3.31 -28.25
CA ASN A 64 10.93 4.72 -27.91
C ASN A 64 12.17 5.33 -27.23
N HIS A 65 12.91 4.53 -26.45
CA HIS A 65 13.95 5.02 -25.54
C HIS A 65 15.26 4.19 -25.62
N THR A 66 15.65 3.74 -26.83
CA THR A 66 16.74 2.77 -27.07
C THR A 66 18.03 3.02 -26.26
N LYS A 67 18.48 4.28 -26.16
CA LYS A 67 19.71 4.63 -25.43
C LYS A 67 19.60 4.37 -23.92
N LEU A 68 18.49 4.76 -23.30
CA LEU A 68 18.27 4.59 -21.85
C LEU A 68 18.02 3.12 -21.53
N THR A 69 17.25 2.45 -22.37
CA THR A 69 17.00 1.00 -22.29
C THR A 69 18.30 0.21 -22.37
N THR A 70 19.18 0.53 -23.33
CA THR A 70 20.52 -0.10 -23.44
C THR A 70 21.37 0.13 -22.19
N LYS A 71 21.29 1.31 -21.58
CA LYS A 71 22.01 1.62 -20.34
C LYS A 71 21.50 0.81 -19.15
N ALA A 72 20.19 0.62 -19.03
CA ALA A 72 19.60 -0.24 -17.99
C ALA A 72 20.04 -1.71 -18.12
N LEU A 73 20.27 -2.18 -19.35
CA LEU A 73 20.76 -3.53 -19.64
C LEU A 73 22.28 -3.69 -19.47
N ALA A 74 23.02 -2.62 -19.15
CA ALA A 74 24.48 -2.66 -19.13
C ALA A 74 25.04 -3.40 -17.90
N GLY A 75 24.35 -3.35 -16.76
CA GLY A 75 24.77 -3.96 -15.50
C GLY A 75 24.52 -5.47 -15.44
N PRO A 76 25.22 -6.21 -14.57
CA PRO A 76 25.09 -7.68 -14.48
C PRO A 76 23.72 -8.15 -13.97
N SER A 77 23.06 -7.37 -13.10
CA SER A 77 21.74 -7.69 -12.56
C SER A 77 20.60 -6.84 -13.16
N GLY A 78 20.93 -5.76 -13.88
CA GLY A 78 19.96 -4.82 -14.45
C GLY A 78 18.93 -5.47 -15.37
N PRO A 79 19.34 -6.31 -16.34
CA PRO A 79 18.40 -7.01 -17.22
C PRO A 79 17.35 -7.85 -16.47
N LYS A 80 17.78 -8.68 -15.51
CA LYS A 80 16.88 -9.55 -14.75
C LYS A 80 15.86 -8.74 -13.98
N ARG A 81 16.32 -7.73 -13.22
CA ARG A 81 15.48 -6.83 -12.44
C ARG A 81 14.46 -6.09 -13.31
N LEU A 82 14.90 -5.57 -14.45
CA LEU A 82 14.01 -4.91 -15.40
C LEU A 82 12.93 -5.89 -15.91
N MET A 83 13.31 -7.10 -16.33
CA MET A 83 12.34 -8.09 -16.83
C MET A 83 11.34 -8.52 -15.76
N SER A 84 11.78 -8.68 -14.51
CA SER A 84 10.90 -8.98 -13.38
C SER A 84 9.87 -7.88 -13.17
N ILE A 85 10.28 -6.60 -13.18
CA ILE A 85 9.35 -5.47 -13.04
C ILE A 85 8.35 -5.40 -14.21
N LEU A 86 8.83 -5.49 -15.45
CA LEU A 86 7.98 -5.41 -16.64
C LEU A 86 6.99 -6.58 -16.73
N GLY A 87 7.33 -7.73 -16.17
CA GLY A 87 6.43 -8.87 -16.07
C GLY A 87 5.44 -8.77 -14.92
N ALA A 88 5.84 -8.17 -13.81
CA ALA A 88 5.03 -8.08 -12.61
C ALA A 88 3.94 -6.99 -12.69
N SER A 89 4.23 -5.83 -13.30
CA SER A 89 3.34 -4.67 -13.21
C SER A 89 3.25 -3.85 -14.49
N ASP A 90 2.05 -3.81 -15.08
CA ASP A 90 1.73 -2.92 -16.20
C ASP A 90 1.85 -1.45 -15.76
N GLY A 91 1.41 -1.09 -14.56
CA GLY A 91 1.48 0.29 -14.05
C GLY A 91 2.92 0.81 -13.88
N LEU A 92 3.86 -0.04 -13.43
CA LEU A 92 5.28 0.33 -13.34
C LEU A 92 5.95 0.35 -14.72
N ALA A 93 5.58 -0.55 -15.63
CA ALA A 93 6.07 -0.54 -17.01
C ALA A 93 5.64 0.74 -17.75
N GLU A 94 4.36 1.10 -17.66
CA GLU A 94 3.81 2.34 -18.22
C GLU A 94 4.45 3.58 -17.57
N TYR A 95 4.73 3.54 -16.26
CA TYR A 95 5.50 4.59 -15.59
C TYR A 95 6.89 4.76 -16.19
N LEU A 96 7.63 3.68 -16.44
CA LEU A 96 8.95 3.72 -17.09
C LEU A 96 8.87 4.25 -18.53
N SER A 97 7.80 3.94 -19.27
CA SER A 97 7.58 4.47 -20.62
C SER A 97 7.36 5.99 -20.61
N ARG A 98 6.62 6.51 -19.61
CA ARG A 98 6.35 7.95 -19.42
C ARG A 98 7.55 8.70 -18.82
N HIS A 99 8.33 8.03 -17.98
CA HIS A 99 9.50 8.58 -17.27
C HIS A 99 10.77 7.75 -17.51
N PRO A 100 11.29 7.71 -18.75
CA PRO A 100 12.38 6.80 -19.13
C PRO A 100 13.72 7.08 -18.42
N SER A 101 13.91 8.26 -17.83
CA SER A 101 15.08 8.56 -16.99
C SER A 101 15.17 7.65 -15.76
N GLU A 102 14.05 7.12 -15.29
CA GLU A 102 13.96 6.22 -14.13
C GLU A 102 14.52 4.83 -14.43
N LEU A 103 14.73 4.47 -15.71
CA LEU A 103 15.48 3.28 -16.09
C LEU A 103 16.91 3.26 -15.50
N SER A 104 17.43 4.41 -15.08
CA SER A 104 18.69 4.51 -14.35
C SER A 104 18.69 3.76 -13.01
N LEU A 105 17.53 3.50 -12.40
CA LEU A 105 17.38 2.69 -11.19
C LEU A 105 17.94 1.27 -11.37
N PHE A 106 17.89 0.72 -12.58
CA PHE A 106 18.40 -0.63 -12.87
C PHE A 106 19.94 -0.71 -12.97
N SER A 107 20.64 0.42 -12.88
CA SER A 107 22.11 0.44 -12.84
C SER A 107 22.70 -0.13 -11.54
N LYS A 108 21.93 -0.12 -10.44
CA LYS A 108 22.34 -0.63 -9.13
C LYS A 108 21.14 -1.27 -8.42
N ALA A 109 21.36 -2.37 -7.70
CA ALA A 109 20.31 -2.95 -6.85
C ALA A 109 19.84 -1.94 -5.79
N GLN A 110 18.52 -1.90 -5.56
CA GLN A 110 17.94 -1.00 -4.58
C GLN A 110 17.87 -1.65 -3.19
N SER A 111 17.88 -0.82 -2.16
CA SER A 111 17.46 -1.19 -0.81
C SER A 111 16.09 -0.58 -0.55
N LEU A 112 15.32 -1.14 0.39
CA LEU A 112 14.09 -0.49 0.82
C LEU A 112 14.39 0.94 1.31
N PRO A 113 13.56 1.92 0.91
CA PRO A 113 13.78 3.30 1.31
C PRO A 113 13.48 3.48 2.80
N SER A 114 14.36 4.18 3.50
CA SER A 114 14.16 4.65 4.87
C SER A 114 13.94 6.16 4.88
N ASN A 115 13.08 6.68 5.78
CA ASN A 115 12.81 8.12 5.92
C ASN A 115 12.38 8.78 4.60
N LEU A 116 11.31 8.24 4.00
CA LEU A 116 10.79 8.70 2.72
C LEU A 116 10.35 10.17 2.79
N SER A 117 10.84 10.97 1.84
CA SER A 117 10.37 12.32 1.55
C SER A 117 10.14 12.41 0.06
N LEU A 118 8.95 12.82 -0.35
CA LEU A 118 8.56 12.91 -1.76
C LEU A 118 8.70 14.36 -2.24
N GLY A 119 9.20 14.55 -3.47
CA GLY A 119 9.16 15.87 -4.10
C GLY A 119 7.71 16.25 -4.38
N SER A 120 7.31 17.47 -4.06
CA SER A 120 5.88 17.82 -3.97
C SER A 120 5.60 19.28 -4.29
N ASP A 121 6.32 19.83 -5.27
CA ASP A 121 6.06 21.19 -5.76
C ASP A 121 4.73 21.27 -6.53
N SER A 122 4.28 20.13 -7.08
CA SER A 122 3.00 19.97 -7.76
C SER A 122 2.42 18.56 -7.55
N ARG A 123 1.16 18.35 -7.96
CA ARG A 123 0.56 17.01 -8.01
C ARG A 123 1.35 16.03 -8.87
N ILE A 124 1.94 16.51 -9.97
CA ILE A 124 2.73 15.67 -10.89
C ILE A 124 4.03 15.24 -10.20
N ASP A 125 4.76 16.18 -9.59
CA ASP A 125 6.03 15.89 -8.93
C ASP A 125 5.85 14.90 -7.76
N LEU A 126 4.77 15.06 -7.00
CA LEU A 126 4.36 14.13 -5.94
C LEU A 126 4.19 12.72 -6.48
N ARG A 127 3.39 12.56 -7.53
CA ARG A 127 3.04 11.25 -8.10
C ARG A 127 4.24 10.58 -8.77
N VAL A 128 5.10 11.36 -9.43
CA VAL A 128 6.36 10.85 -10.00
C VAL A 128 7.31 10.41 -8.90
N SER A 129 7.46 11.20 -7.83
CA SER A 129 8.29 10.85 -6.68
C SER A 129 7.78 9.59 -5.97
N TYR A 130 6.46 9.46 -5.79
CA TYR A 130 5.82 8.28 -5.24
C TYR A 130 6.13 7.03 -6.08
N ARG A 131 5.92 7.09 -7.40
CA ARG A 131 6.17 5.95 -8.30
C ARG A 131 7.63 5.57 -8.39
N ARG A 132 8.56 6.52 -8.27
CA ARG A 132 10.00 6.24 -8.17
C ARG A 132 10.31 5.42 -6.91
N ALA A 133 9.76 5.81 -5.76
CA ALA A 133 9.92 5.07 -4.52
C ALA A 133 9.23 3.70 -4.58
N LEU A 134 8.03 3.61 -5.16
CA LEU A 134 7.32 2.36 -5.38
C LEU A 134 8.10 1.40 -6.28
N LEU A 135 8.74 1.91 -7.33
CA LEU A 135 9.60 1.14 -8.22
C LEU A 135 10.80 0.56 -7.46
N ALA A 136 11.41 1.32 -6.54
CA ALA A 136 12.49 0.82 -5.69
C ALA A 136 12.01 -0.27 -4.71
N ILE A 137 10.80 -0.14 -4.16
CA ILE A 137 10.21 -1.16 -3.28
C ILE A 137 9.93 -2.44 -4.09
N ALA A 138 9.28 -2.34 -5.25
CA ALA A 138 9.00 -3.48 -6.13
C ALA A 138 10.27 -4.17 -6.64
N ASP A 139 11.31 -3.40 -6.95
CA ASP A 139 12.60 -3.95 -7.36
C ASP A 139 13.27 -4.76 -6.23
N TRP A 140 13.16 -4.28 -4.99
CA TRP A 140 13.66 -5.00 -3.83
C TRP A 140 12.84 -6.26 -3.54
N ASP A 141 11.51 -6.16 -3.62
CA ASP A 141 10.58 -7.27 -3.36
C ASP A 141 10.79 -8.42 -4.35
N LEU A 142 10.75 -8.14 -5.65
CA LEU A 142 10.99 -9.14 -6.70
C LEU A 142 12.42 -9.70 -6.69
N GLY A 143 13.35 -9.05 -5.98
CA GLY A 143 14.71 -9.51 -5.76
C GLY A 143 14.88 -10.50 -4.61
N GLN A 144 13.85 -10.76 -3.80
CA GLN A 144 13.94 -11.66 -2.66
C GLN A 144 14.05 -13.12 -3.10
N SER A 145 14.92 -13.88 -2.43
CA SER A 145 15.01 -15.33 -2.64
C SER A 145 13.85 -16.09 -1.98
N ASP A 146 13.32 -15.56 -0.89
CA ASP A 146 12.10 -16.03 -0.25
C ASP A 146 11.16 -14.83 -0.04
N PRO A 147 10.07 -14.69 -0.81
CA PRO A 147 9.15 -13.57 -0.66
C PRO A 147 8.37 -13.60 0.66
N VAL A 148 8.20 -14.78 1.28
CA VAL A 148 7.47 -14.93 2.56
C VAL A 148 8.23 -14.24 3.70
N ASP A 149 9.56 -14.30 3.66
CA ASP A 149 10.42 -13.63 4.64
C ASP A 149 10.36 -12.12 4.49
N GLY A 150 10.44 -11.60 3.26
CA GLY A 150 10.52 -10.16 2.96
C GLY A 150 9.18 -9.40 3.01
N VAL A 151 8.03 -10.08 3.05
CA VAL A 151 6.72 -9.42 2.92
C VAL A 151 6.47 -8.37 4.00
N LEU A 152 6.96 -8.57 5.22
CA LEU A 152 6.75 -7.62 6.32
C LEU A 152 7.49 -6.30 6.06
N GLU A 153 8.71 -6.38 5.57
CA GLU A 153 9.51 -5.22 5.20
C GLU A 153 8.87 -4.46 4.03
N VAL A 154 8.29 -5.18 3.06
CA VAL A 154 7.54 -4.59 1.95
C VAL A 154 6.29 -3.86 2.45
N THR A 155 5.47 -4.49 3.30
CA THR A 155 4.25 -3.84 3.80
C THR A 155 4.56 -2.60 4.63
N ASN A 156 5.61 -2.64 5.43
CA ASN A 156 6.08 -1.49 6.19
C ASN A 156 6.55 -0.35 5.25
N ALA A 157 7.33 -0.68 4.22
CA ALA A 157 7.81 0.31 3.26
C ALA A 157 6.67 0.94 2.45
N LEU A 158 5.65 0.14 2.06
CA LEU A 158 4.45 0.63 1.39
C LEU A 158 3.62 1.55 2.30
N SER A 159 3.42 1.16 3.56
CA SER A 159 2.74 2.02 4.54
C SER A 159 3.48 3.34 4.76
N GLY A 160 4.81 3.32 4.92
CA GLY A 160 5.62 4.53 5.04
C GLY A 160 5.61 5.40 3.78
N LEU A 161 5.52 4.78 2.60
CA LEU A 161 5.35 5.49 1.34
C LEU A 161 3.98 6.16 1.22
N ALA A 162 2.92 5.52 1.73
CA ALA A 162 1.60 6.13 1.82
C ALA A 162 1.60 7.33 2.78
N ASP A 163 2.22 7.21 3.96
CA ASP A 163 2.38 8.32 4.92
C ASP A 163 3.11 9.50 4.29
N ALA A 164 4.23 9.26 3.60
CA ALA A 164 4.98 10.30 2.90
C ALA A 164 4.17 10.97 1.78
N ALA A 165 3.28 10.23 1.11
CA ALA A 165 2.37 10.77 0.11
C ALA A 165 1.29 11.65 0.72
N LEU A 166 0.73 11.27 1.88
CA LEU A 166 -0.25 12.08 2.60
C LEU A 166 0.37 13.38 3.10
N GLU A 167 1.58 13.32 3.66
CA GLU A 167 2.33 14.49 4.15
C GLU A 167 2.61 15.48 3.01
N ALA A 168 3.26 14.99 1.95
CA ALA A 168 3.60 15.78 0.78
C ALA A 168 2.36 16.31 0.04
N GLY A 169 1.32 15.47 -0.08
CA GLY A 169 0.04 15.84 -0.66
C GLY A 169 -0.69 16.93 0.13
N LEU A 170 -0.57 16.94 1.46
CA LEU A 170 -1.14 17.99 2.29
C LEU A 170 -0.44 19.33 2.05
N GLY A 171 0.87 19.33 1.82
CA GLY A 171 1.64 20.51 1.42
C GLY A 171 1.19 21.08 0.06
N VAL A 172 0.97 20.19 -0.94
CA VAL A 172 0.43 20.59 -2.25
C VAL A 172 -0.99 21.15 -2.11
N ALA A 173 -1.86 20.45 -1.38
CA ALA A 173 -3.24 20.87 -1.16
C ALA A 173 -3.34 22.26 -0.53
N ARG A 174 -2.46 22.53 0.46
CA ARG A 174 -2.33 23.84 1.09
C ARG A 174 -1.93 24.92 0.08
N SER A 175 -0.89 24.64 -0.71
CA SER A 175 -0.38 25.57 -1.71
C SER A 175 -1.42 25.92 -2.77
N GLU A 176 -2.16 24.92 -3.27
CA GLU A 176 -3.22 25.12 -4.26
C GLU A 176 -4.37 25.98 -3.72
N LEU A 177 -4.89 25.66 -2.53
CA LEU A 177 -6.02 26.40 -1.96
C LEU A 177 -5.67 27.86 -1.63
N ILE A 178 -4.43 28.13 -1.22
CA ILE A 178 -3.94 29.50 -0.99
C ILE A 178 -3.82 30.24 -2.33
N ALA A 179 -3.24 29.62 -3.35
CA ALA A 179 -3.08 30.22 -4.68
C ALA A 179 -4.44 30.54 -5.34
N GLU A 180 -5.44 29.70 -5.12
CA GLU A 180 -6.82 29.90 -5.58
C GLU A 180 -7.62 30.92 -4.73
N GLY A 181 -7.06 31.40 -3.62
CA GLY A 181 -7.75 32.31 -2.69
C GLY A 181 -8.91 31.65 -1.91
N ARG A 182 -8.97 30.31 -1.86
CA ARG A 182 -10.00 29.54 -1.15
C ARG A 182 -9.81 29.58 0.37
N ILE A 183 -8.55 29.63 0.81
CA ILE A 183 -8.15 29.85 2.20
C ILE A 183 -7.06 30.92 2.25
N SER A 184 -7.04 31.76 3.28
CA SER A 184 -5.91 32.68 3.48
C SER A 184 -4.73 31.94 4.09
N LYS A 185 -3.51 32.45 3.84
CA LYS A 185 -2.29 31.92 4.47
C LYS A 185 -2.40 31.94 6.00
N GLU A 186 -2.90 33.04 6.57
CA GLU A 186 -3.14 33.15 8.02
C GLU A 186 -4.07 32.07 8.55
N LYS A 187 -5.21 31.81 7.89
CA LYS A 187 -6.13 30.74 8.32
C LYS A 187 -5.48 29.37 8.20
N SER A 188 -4.66 29.16 7.17
CA SER A 188 -3.93 27.91 6.98
C SER A 188 -2.88 27.68 8.06
N ASP A 189 -2.07 28.69 8.37
CA ASP A 189 -0.99 28.62 9.35
C ASP A 189 -1.53 28.44 10.79
N ASN A 190 -2.71 28.97 11.08
CA ASN A 190 -3.39 28.82 12.38
C ASN A 190 -4.33 27.61 12.46
N THR A 191 -4.45 26.79 11.40
CA THR A 191 -5.26 25.56 11.42
C THR A 191 -4.33 24.35 11.44
N ARG A 192 -4.36 23.62 12.55
CA ARG A 192 -3.65 22.34 12.71
C ARG A 192 -4.55 21.24 12.17
N LEU A 193 -3.99 20.35 11.35
CA LEU A 193 -4.67 19.17 10.81
C LEU A 193 -3.74 17.97 10.97
N ALA A 194 -4.24 16.90 11.58
CA ALA A 194 -3.59 15.60 11.67
C ALA A 194 -4.40 14.56 10.89
N ILE A 195 -3.67 13.65 10.24
CA ILE A 195 -4.20 12.52 9.49
C ILE A 195 -3.83 11.25 10.25
N ILE A 196 -4.84 10.49 10.64
CA ILE A 196 -4.69 9.22 11.35
C ILE A 196 -4.90 8.10 10.34
N ALA A 197 -3.86 7.34 10.02
CA ALA A 197 -4.00 6.14 9.23
C ALA A 197 -4.77 5.07 10.00
N MET A 198 -5.66 4.41 9.29
CA MET A 198 -6.51 3.33 9.76
C MET A 198 -6.24 2.08 8.92
N GLY A 199 -6.97 0.99 9.21
CA GLY A 199 -6.92 -0.20 8.36
C GLY A 199 -5.50 -0.75 8.17
N LYS A 200 -5.19 -1.21 6.95
CA LYS A 200 -3.89 -1.79 6.62
C LYS A 200 -2.74 -0.80 6.77
N THR A 201 -2.93 0.46 6.35
CA THR A 201 -1.90 1.50 6.48
C THR A 201 -1.55 1.74 7.94
N GLY A 202 -2.55 1.88 8.81
CA GLY A 202 -2.35 2.11 10.25
C GLY A 202 -1.71 0.91 10.98
N ALA A 203 -1.94 -0.30 10.49
CA ALA A 203 -1.28 -1.53 10.96
C ALA A 203 0.13 -1.75 10.40
N ASN A 204 0.64 -0.85 9.54
CA ASN A 204 1.90 -1.03 8.79
C ASN A 204 1.92 -2.29 7.90
N GLU A 205 0.75 -2.60 7.38
CA GLU A 205 0.42 -3.83 6.67
C GLU A 205 -0.19 -3.51 5.30
N LEU A 206 0.21 -2.42 4.64
CA LEU A 206 -0.32 -2.02 3.33
C LEU A 206 0.16 -2.95 2.21
N ASN A 207 -0.62 -3.09 1.13
CA ASN A 207 -0.25 -3.82 -0.08
C ASN A 207 -0.08 -2.85 -1.28
N TYR A 208 0.34 -3.34 -2.45
CA TYR A 208 0.62 -2.49 -3.62
C TYR A 208 -0.61 -1.73 -4.16
N VAL A 209 -1.79 -2.35 -4.03
CA VAL A 209 -3.05 -1.83 -4.57
C VAL A 209 -4.10 -1.84 -3.46
N SER A 210 -4.11 -0.78 -2.66
CA SER A 210 -5.12 -0.54 -1.63
C SER A 210 -5.47 0.94 -1.56
N ASP A 211 -6.72 1.20 -1.24
CA ASP A 211 -7.14 2.49 -0.70
C ASP A 211 -6.47 2.71 0.66
N VAL A 212 -6.29 3.98 1.03
CA VAL A 212 -5.68 4.35 2.32
C VAL A 212 -6.76 4.91 3.21
N ASP A 213 -7.17 4.09 4.18
CA ASP A 213 -8.15 4.46 5.18
C ASP A 213 -7.59 5.52 6.15
N VAL A 214 -8.29 6.64 6.34
CA VAL A 214 -7.87 7.73 7.23
C VAL A 214 -8.99 8.28 8.12
N ILE A 215 -8.60 8.94 9.21
CA ILE A 215 -9.45 9.86 9.97
C ILE A 215 -8.74 11.21 10.05
N TYR A 216 -9.49 12.28 9.84
CA TYR A 216 -8.98 13.65 9.97
C TYR A 216 -9.35 14.26 11.32
N VAL A 217 -8.37 14.92 11.92
CA VAL A 217 -8.50 15.60 13.21
C VAL A 217 -7.94 17.00 13.08
N ALA A 218 -8.68 18.01 13.51
CA ALA A 218 -8.22 19.39 13.43
C ALA A 218 -8.35 20.14 14.75
N ASP A 219 -7.51 21.16 14.89
CA ASP A 219 -7.48 22.08 16.01
C ASP A 219 -7.08 23.48 15.53
N GLY A 220 -7.45 24.52 16.30
CA GLY A 220 -7.24 25.92 15.95
C GLY A 220 -8.46 26.79 16.24
N PRO A 221 -8.49 28.04 15.73
CA PRO A 221 -9.57 28.98 16.00
C PRO A 221 -10.95 28.45 15.58
N GLU A 222 -11.87 28.37 16.54
CA GLU A 222 -13.20 27.74 16.39
C GLU A 222 -14.00 28.28 15.20
N GLU A 223 -13.82 29.57 14.89
CA GLU A 223 -14.53 30.25 13.81
C GLU A 223 -14.22 29.69 12.41
N TYR A 224 -13.04 29.09 12.20
CA TYR A 224 -12.65 28.62 10.86
C TYR A 224 -11.83 27.34 10.78
N ALA A 225 -11.28 26.81 11.88
CA ALA A 225 -10.35 25.68 11.83
C ALA A 225 -10.96 24.44 11.17
N ILE A 226 -12.18 24.03 11.57
CA ILE A 226 -12.85 22.86 10.98
C ILE A 226 -13.16 23.07 9.49
N ALA A 227 -13.59 24.27 9.11
CA ALA A 227 -13.90 24.59 7.71
C ALA A 227 -12.63 24.61 6.83
N THR A 228 -11.54 25.21 7.31
CA THR A 228 -10.24 25.21 6.61
C THR A 228 -9.67 23.80 6.52
N ALA A 229 -9.70 23.03 7.61
CA ALA A 229 -9.23 21.65 7.64
C ALA A 229 -10.04 20.73 6.72
N THR A 230 -11.37 20.93 6.64
CA THR A 230 -12.24 20.19 5.72
C THR A 230 -11.86 20.48 4.26
N GLN A 231 -11.60 21.74 3.90
CA GLN A 231 -11.13 22.10 2.56
C GLN A 231 -9.77 21.46 2.24
N LEU A 232 -8.84 21.45 3.20
CA LEU A 232 -7.55 20.78 3.07
C LEU A 232 -7.71 19.27 2.84
N ALA A 233 -8.52 18.59 3.65
CA ALA A 233 -8.77 17.16 3.54
C ALA A 233 -9.43 16.77 2.20
N GLN A 234 -10.42 17.55 1.75
CA GLN A 234 -11.03 17.35 0.43
C GLN A 234 -10.03 17.56 -0.69
N ARG A 235 -9.23 18.63 -0.62
CA ARG A 235 -8.23 18.92 -1.63
C ARG A 235 -7.12 17.87 -1.66
N LEU A 236 -6.71 17.34 -0.51
CA LEU A 236 -5.75 16.23 -0.42
C LEU A 236 -6.22 15.02 -1.22
N GLY A 237 -7.49 14.60 -1.08
CA GLY A 237 -8.04 13.50 -1.86
C GLY A 237 -7.91 13.72 -3.38
N LEU A 238 -8.16 14.95 -3.85
CA LEU A 238 -7.98 15.32 -5.26
C LEU A 238 -6.51 15.34 -5.68
N VAL A 239 -5.62 15.88 -4.83
CA VAL A 239 -4.17 15.89 -5.09
C VAL A 239 -3.64 14.47 -5.30
N ILE A 240 -4.08 13.51 -4.47
CA ILE A 240 -3.64 12.11 -4.55
C ILE A 240 -4.23 11.40 -5.77
N ASN A 241 -5.53 11.50 -6.02
CA ASN A 241 -6.22 10.57 -6.92
C ASN A 241 -6.90 11.18 -8.16
N GLU A 242 -7.05 12.50 -8.25
CA GLU A 242 -7.75 13.11 -9.41
C GLU A 242 -7.00 12.84 -10.73
N ALA A 243 -7.73 12.65 -11.83
CA ALA A 243 -7.14 12.47 -13.15
C ALA A 243 -6.27 13.68 -13.55
N ALA A 244 -5.03 13.42 -13.98
CA ALA A 244 -4.08 14.43 -14.44
C ALA A 244 -3.12 13.82 -15.46
N ALA A 245 -2.13 14.61 -15.93
CA ALA A 245 -1.10 14.13 -16.85
C ALA A 245 -0.30 12.95 -16.27
N GLU A 246 -0.01 12.99 -14.96
CA GLU A 246 0.47 11.84 -14.19
C GLU A 246 -0.73 11.17 -13.51
N PRO A 247 -1.01 9.87 -13.72
CA PRO A 247 -2.18 9.20 -13.16
C PRO A 247 -2.26 9.28 -11.63
N GLY A 248 -3.47 9.27 -11.08
CA GLY A 248 -3.73 9.21 -9.63
C GLY A 248 -3.05 8.01 -8.97
N LEU A 249 -2.85 8.06 -7.64
CA LEU A 249 -2.19 7.00 -6.88
C LEU A 249 -3.19 5.94 -6.39
N TRP A 250 -3.99 6.30 -5.40
CA TRP A 250 -4.98 5.45 -4.73
C TRP A 250 -6.02 6.36 -4.07
N GLU A 251 -7.18 5.82 -3.69
CA GLU A 251 -8.21 6.60 -2.99
C GLU A 251 -7.81 6.83 -1.52
N VAL A 252 -7.99 8.08 -1.06
CA VAL A 252 -7.91 8.39 0.36
C VAL A 252 -9.31 8.17 0.95
N ASP A 253 -9.52 7.11 1.73
CA ASP A 253 -10.84 6.71 2.22
C ASP A 253 -11.08 7.20 3.68
N PRO A 254 -11.94 8.21 3.92
CA PRO A 254 -12.26 8.67 5.27
C PRO A 254 -13.43 7.93 5.93
N ASN A 255 -13.92 6.81 5.40
CA ASN A 255 -15.21 6.21 5.80
C ASN A 255 -15.18 5.45 7.14
N LEU A 256 -14.00 5.23 7.72
CA LEU A 256 -13.87 4.71 9.09
C LEU A 256 -14.04 5.80 10.17
N ARG A 257 -14.28 7.06 9.79
CA ARG A 257 -14.65 8.13 10.72
C ARG A 257 -16.03 7.87 11.36
N PRO A 258 -16.30 8.45 12.55
CA PRO A 258 -17.64 8.44 13.15
C PRO A 258 -18.77 8.76 12.17
N GLU A 259 -19.83 7.95 12.19
CA GLU A 259 -21.01 8.02 11.29
C GLU A 259 -20.68 7.81 9.79
N GLY A 260 -19.45 7.39 9.47
CA GLY A 260 -19.00 7.07 8.12
C GLY A 260 -19.28 8.20 7.12
N LYS A 261 -19.82 7.86 5.95
CA LYS A 261 -20.16 8.83 4.87
C LYS A 261 -21.08 9.96 5.33
N ASN A 262 -21.93 9.72 6.32
CA ASN A 262 -22.89 10.70 6.83
C ASN A 262 -22.30 11.63 7.90
N GLY A 263 -21.13 11.28 8.46
CA GLY A 263 -20.45 12.08 9.46
C GLY A 263 -19.58 13.19 8.87
N ALA A 264 -19.34 14.23 9.68
CA ALA A 264 -18.39 15.29 9.38
C ALA A 264 -17.01 14.72 9.01
N LEU A 265 -16.43 15.21 7.90
CA LEU A 265 -15.14 14.74 7.38
C LEU A 265 -14.00 14.97 8.38
N VAL A 266 -14.03 16.11 9.06
CA VAL A 266 -13.04 16.54 10.05
C VAL A 266 -13.75 16.89 11.35
N ARG A 267 -13.18 16.46 12.48
CA ARG A 267 -13.66 16.80 13.83
C ARG A 267 -12.47 17.18 14.72
N THR A 268 -12.76 17.84 15.84
CA THR A 268 -11.77 18.04 16.90
C THR A 268 -11.48 16.73 17.64
N VAL A 269 -10.39 16.68 18.41
CA VAL A 269 -10.11 15.55 19.29
C VAL A 269 -11.26 15.32 20.27
N SER A 270 -11.74 16.39 20.92
CA SER A 270 -12.83 16.32 21.89
C SER A 270 -14.15 15.79 21.30
N ALA A 271 -14.47 16.16 20.05
CA ALA A 271 -15.66 15.68 19.37
C ALA A 271 -15.55 14.19 18.99
N HIS A 272 -14.38 13.73 18.54
CA HIS A 272 -14.12 12.30 18.34
C HIS A 272 -14.19 11.53 19.66
N ALA A 273 -13.53 12.01 20.71
CA ALA A 273 -13.54 11.37 22.02
C ALA A 273 -14.95 11.27 22.61
N ALA A 274 -15.76 12.33 22.47
CA ALA A 274 -17.16 12.32 22.90
C ALA A 274 -18.01 11.32 22.10
N HIS A 275 -17.77 11.18 20.80
CA HIS A 275 -18.44 10.17 19.97
C HIS A 275 -18.12 8.77 20.45
N TYR A 276 -16.82 8.46 20.55
CA TYR A 276 -16.40 7.13 20.98
C TYR A 276 -16.95 6.81 22.37
N ALA A 277 -16.95 7.76 23.30
CA ALA A 277 -17.47 7.59 24.65
C ALA A 277 -18.98 7.23 24.71
N LYS A 278 -19.80 7.75 23.80
CA LYS A 278 -21.28 7.68 23.92
C LYS A 278 -21.98 6.83 22.87
N TRP A 279 -21.51 6.86 21.63
CA TRP A 279 -22.27 6.35 20.48
C TRP A 279 -21.53 5.29 19.66
N ALA A 280 -20.26 5.01 19.96
CA ALA A 280 -19.49 4.10 19.14
C ALA A 280 -19.97 2.64 19.21
N GLU A 281 -20.08 2.06 18.03
CA GLU A 281 -20.41 0.67 17.79
C GLU A 281 -19.18 -0.23 18.01
N PRO A 282 -19.35 -1.52 18.36
CA PRO A 282 -18.23 -2.44 18.60
C PRO A 282 -17.21 -2.55 17.45
N TRP A 283 -17.65 -2.42 16.20
CA TRP A 283 -16.77 -2.50 15.03
C TRP A 283 -15.87 -1.27 14.90
N GLU A 284 -16.28 -0.10 15.40
CA GLU A 284 -15.45 1.11 15.39
C GLU A 284 -14.21 0.91 16.28
N PHE A 285 -14.38 0.23 17.43
CA PHE A 285 -13.25 -0.11 18.30
C PHE A 285 -12.30 -1.14 17.67
N GLN A 286 -12.81 -2.09 16.89
CA GLN A 286 -11.97 -3.00 16.11
C GLN A 286 -11.13 -2.24 15.08
N ALA A 287 -11.73 -1.26 14.39
CA ALA A 287 -11.01 -0.41 13.44
C ALA A 287 -9.94 0.46 14.14
N LEU A 288 -10.27 1.03 15.31
CA LEU A 288 -9.36 1.87 16.10
C LEU A 288 -8.13 1.14 16.65
N LEU A 289 -8.13 -0.20 16.74
CA LEU A 289 -6.91 -0.96 17.08
C LEU A 289 -5.76 -0.62 16.14
N LYS A 290 -6.08 -0.40 14.86
CA LYS A 290 -5.09 -0.11 13.81
C LYS A 290 -4.73 1.37 13.71
N ALA A 291 -5.32 2.26 14.52
CA ALA A 291 -5.10 3.70 14.40
C ALA A 291 -3.65 4.11 14.73
N ARG A 292 -3.04 4.90 13.83
CA ARG A 292 -1.69 5.48 13.98
C ARG A 292 -1.63 6.86 13.31
N PHE A 293 -0.85 7.79 13.85
CA PHE A 293 -0.55 9.05 13.16
C PHE A 293 0.22 8.79 11.86
N ALA A 294 -0.20 9.43 10.77
CA ALA A 294 0.39 9.26 9.44
C ALA A 294 1.03 10.55 8.91
N ALA A 295 0.33 11.68 9.00
CA ALA A 295 0.75 12.95 8.39
C ALA A 295 0.08 14.17 9.04
N GLY A 296 0.66 15.36 8.81
CA GLY A 296 0.20 16.63 9.31
C GLY A 296 0.79 16.98 10.68
N ASP A 297 -0.02 17.60 11.54
CA ASP A 297 0.41 18.03 12.87
C ASP A 297 0.60 16.83 13.81
N GLN A 298 1.86 16.47 14.07
CA GLN A 298 2.22 15.30 14.86
C GLN A 298 1.75 15.38 16.32
N ASP A 299 1.81 16.56 16.94
CA ASP A 299 1.39 16.74 18.33
C ASP A 299 -0.13 16.55 18.47
N LEU A 300 -0.91 17.07 17.52
CA LEU A 300 -2.35 16.88 17.47
C LEU A 300 -2.71 15.39 17.21
N GLY A 301 -1.96 14.73 16.32
CA GLY A 301 -2.13 13.30 16.07
C GLY A 301 -1.86 12.45 17.32
N ASN A 302 -0.79 12.75 18.05
CA ASN A 302 -0.46 12.09 19.30
C ASN A 302 -1.50 12.37 20.38
N GLN A 303 -2.00 13.60 20.48
CA GLN A 303 -3.10 13.95 21.38
C GLN A 303 -4.35 13.11 21.07
N TYR A 304 -4.72 12.99 19.78
CA TYR A 304 -5.84 12.16 19.37
C TYR A 304 -5.69 10.71 19.82
N LEU A 305 -4.52 10.11 19.58
CA LEU A 305 -4.26 8.73 19.98
C LEU A 305 -4.31 8.56 21.51
N LEU A 306 -3.78 9.52 22.26
CA LEU A 306 -3.79 9.51 23.72
C LEU A 306 -5.21 9.59 24.29
N GLU A 307 -6.11 10.36 23.67
CA GLU A 307 -7.50 10.51 24.12
C GLU A 307 -8.41 9.36 23.65
N VAL A 308 -8.16 8.80 22.46
CA VAL A 308 -9.06 7.81 21.84
C VAL A 308 -8.65 6.36 22.14
N LYS A 309 -7.36 6.00 22.07
CA LYS A 309 -6.93 4.60 22.26
C LYS A 309 -7.34 3.98 23.60
N PRO A 310 -7.28 4.69 24.76
CA PRO A 310 -7.74 4.13 26.03
C PRO A 310 -9.21 3.69 26.01
N GLN A 311 -10.05 4.32 25.18
CA GLN A 311 -11.48 4.02 25.12
C GLN A 311 -11.79 2.64 24.53
N ILE A 312 -10.89 2.09 23.69
CA ILE A 312 -10.97 0.71 23.17
C ILE A 312 -11.01 -0.28 24.34
N TRP A 313 -10.26 0.03 25.41
CA TRP A 313 -10.04 -0.85 26.55
C TRP A 313 -11.03 -0.62 27.70
N GLY A 314 -11.90 0.40 27.61
CA GLY A 314 -12.93 0.71 28.61
C GLY A 314 -13.96 -0.42 28.84
N ASN A 315 -14.54 -0.46 30.04
CA ASN A 315 -15.46 -1.52 30.51
C ASN A 315 -16.87 -1.37 29.91
N ARG A 316 -17.04 -1.70 28.62
CA ARG A 316 -18.35 -1.83 27.97
C ARG A 316 -18.84 -3.27 28.03
N GLU A 317 -20.12 -3.51 27.78
CA GLU A 317 -20.72 -4.85 27.69
C GLU A 317 -20.01 -5.70 26.60
N ARG A 318 -18.93 -6.38 27.00
CA ARG A 318 -18.12 -7.26 26.15
C ARG A 318 -18.65 -8.69 26.11
N SER A 319 -19.68 -9.01 26.90
CA SER A 319 -20.26 -10.36 27.00
C SER A 319 -20.70 -10.92 25.65
N ASN A 320 -21.05 -10.05 24.69
CA ASN A 320 -21.54 -10.45 23.36
C ASN A 320 -20.51 -10.26 22.23
N LEU A 321 -19.29 -9.78 22.51
CA LEU A 321 -18.30 -9.47 21.47
C LEU A 321 -17.98 -10.69 20.58
N VAL A 322 -17.72 -11.84 21.20
CA VAL A 322 -17.44 -13.10 20.49
C VAL A 322 -18.63 -13.55 19.66
N GLN A 323 -19.86 -13.40 20.18
CA GLN A 323 -21.07 -13.78 19.46
C GLN A 323 -21.30 -12.87 18.23
N HIS A 324 -21.13 -11.56 18.40
CA HIS A 324 -21.24 -10.59 17.30
C HIS A 324 -20.19 -10.86 16.22
N ALA A 325 -18.94 -11.13 16.59
CA ALA A 325 -17.88 -11.47 15.66
C ALA A 325 -18.23 -12.73 14.83
N ARG A 326 -18.73 -13.79 15.49
CA ARG A 326 -19.18 -15.01 14.80
C ARG A 326 -20.34 -14.76 13.84
N GLN A 327 -21.33 -13.99 14.24
CA GLN A 327 -22.49 -13.66 13.40
C GLN A 327 -22.10 -12.79 12.21
N MET A 328 -21.24 -11.79 12.42
CA MET A 328 -20.68 -10.97 11.35
C MET A 328 -19.90 -11.84 10.37
N ARG A 329 -19.02 -12.71 10.87
CA ARG A 329 -18.23 -13.61 10.03
C ARG A 329 -19.12 -14.53 9.19
N LYS A 330 -20.14 -15.12 9.79
CA LYS A 330 -21.12 -15.95 9.07
C LYS A 330 -21.80 -15.17 7.94
N ARG A 331 -22.26 -13.94 8.19
CA ARG A 331 -22.85 -13.08 7.16
C ARG A 331 -21.89 -12.80 6.02
N VAL A 332 -20.62 -12.53 6.31
CA VAL A 332 -19.60 -12.30 5.27
C VAL A 332 -19.43 -13.55 4.41
N ILE A 333 -19.27 -14.74 5.00
CA ILE A 333 -19.12 -16.00 4.23
C ILE A 333 -20.35 -16.28 3.36
N ASP A 334 -21.54 -16.05 3.90
CA ASP A 334 -22.80 -16.35 3.22
C ASP A 334 -23.05 -15.41 2.02
N GLN A 335 -22.35 -14.26 1.95
CA GLN A 335 -22.41 -13.29 0.84
C GLN A 335 -21.36 -13.53 -0.26
N ILE A 336 -20.38 -14.41 -0.05
CA ILE A 336 -19.36 -14.70 -1.08
C ILE A 336 -20.01 -15.53 -2.20
N PRO A 337 -19.87 -15.13 -3.47
CA PRO A 337 -20.34 -15.91 -4.62
C PRO A 337 -19.83 -17.35 -4.57
N MET A 338 -20.67 -18.31 -4.96
CA MET A 338 -20.35 -19.74 -4.83
C MET A 338 -19.10 -20.14 -5.62
N GLU A 339 -18.89 -19.54 -6.79
CA GLU A 339 -17.72 -19.77 -7.66
C GLU A 339 -16.40 -19.23 -7.09
N GLU A 340 -16.46 -18.22 -6.21
CA GLU A 340 -15.28 -17.60 -5.60
C GLU A 340 -14.97 -18.17 -4.21
N LYS A 341 -15.90 -18.90 -3.61
CA LYS A 341 -15.89 -19.20 -2.17
C LYS A 341 -14.63 -19.91 -1.67
N GLU A 342 -14.08 -20.81 -2.48
CA GLU A 342 -12.86 -21.56 -2.16
C GLU A 342 -11.57 -20.86 -2.61
N LEU A 343 -11.66 -19.86 -3.49
CA LEU A 343 -10.51 -19.14 -4.05
C LEU A 343 -10.33 -17.73 -3.49
N ASN A 344 -11.31 -17.23 -2.72
CA ASN A 344 -11.28 -15.88 -2.18
C ASN A 344 -10.29 -15.78 -1.01
N ILE A 345 -9.03 -15.44 -1.32
CA ILE A 345 -7.94 -15.34 -0.34
C ILE A 345 -8.19 -14.31 0.77
N LYS A 346 -9.10 -13.34 0.55
CA LYS A 346 -9.36 -12.24 1.49
C LYS A 346 -10.49 -12.55 2.45
N LEU A 347 -11.65 -12.95 1.92
CA LEU A 347 -12.90 -13.15 2.66
C LEU A 347 -13.26 -14.63 2.82
N GLY A 348 -12.69 -15.52 2.03
CA GLY A 348 -12.92 -16.96 2.11
C GLY A 348 -12.47 -17.56 3.45
N ARG A 349 -12.77 -18.83 3.67
CA ARG A 349 -12.38 -19.54 4.90
C ARG A 349 -10.86 -19.67 4.96
N GLY A 350 -10.28 -19.31 6.11
CA GLY A 350 -8.82 -19.30 6.28
C GLY A 350 -8.11 -18.15 5.55
N GLY A 351 -8.86 -17.21 4.97
CA GLY A 351 -8.30 -16.06 4.28
C GLY A 351 -7.75 -14.97 5.20
N LEU A 352 -7.23 -13.89 4.61
CA LEU A 352 -6.62 -12.76 5.32
C LEU A 352 -7.50 -12.20 6.43
N ARG A 353 -8.79 -12.01 6.16
CA ARG A 353 -9.72 -11.49 7.16
C ARG A 353 -9.92 -12.45 8.31
N ASP A 354 -9.90 -13.77 8.10
CA ASP A 354 -10.02 -14.72 9.22
C ASP A 354 -8.88 -14.57 10.21
N VAL A 355 -7.65 -14.39 9.72
CA VAL A 355 -6.48 -14.14 10.58
C VAL A 355 -6.64 -12.81 11.32
N GLU A 356 -6.86 -11.72 10.59
CA GLU A 356 -6.95 -10.37 11.15
C GLU A 356 -8.06 -10.26 12.21
N PHE A 357 -9.27 -10.74 11.91
CA PHE A 357 -10.39 -10.68 12.85
C PHE A 357 -10.18 -11.56 14.07
N THR A 358 -9.55 -12.74 13.91
CA THR A 358 -9.28 -13.63 15.05
C THR A 358 -8.28 -12.99 16.00
N VAL A 359 -7.19 -12.44 15.47
CA VAL A 359 -6.18 -11.72 16.26
C VAL A 359 -6.82 -10.52 16.97
N GLN A 360 -7.54 -9.67 16.25
CA GLN A 360 -8.23 -8.51 16.83
C GLN A 360 -9.25 -8.90 17.91
N LEU A 361 -10.00 -9.99 17.72
CA LEU A 361 -10.95 -10.48 18.72
C LEU A 361 -10.22 -10.88 20.01
N LEU A 362 -9.12 -11.62 19.90
CA LEU A 362 -8.31 -12.00 21.06
C LEU A 362 -7.72 -10.76 21.76
N GLN A 363 -7.23 -9.79 20.99
CA GLN A 363 -6.76 -8.52 21.54
C GLN A 363 -7.88 -7.80 22.30
N LEU A 364 -9.10 -7.69 21.76
CA LEU A 364 -10.20 -7.01 22.45
C LEU A 364 -10.68 -7.74 23.72
N VAL A 365 -10.57 -9.07 23.75
CA VAL A 365 -10.94 -9.86 24.93
C VAL A 365 -9.87 -9.74 26.03
N HIS A 366 -8.58 -9.86 25.67
CA HIS A 366 -7.49 -10.00 26.64
C HIS A 366 -6.69 -8.72 26.87
N GLY A 367 -6.64 -7.83 25.88
CA GLY A 367 -5.91 -6.56 25.92
C GLY A 367 -6.41 -5.56 26.97
N VAL A 368 -7.58 -5.83 27.56
CA VAL A 368 -8.12 -5.07 28.69
C VAL A 368 -7.21 -5.18 29.91
N VAL A 369 -6.72 -6.39 30.19
CA VAL A 369 -5.91 -6.72 31.37
C VAL A 369 -4.43 -6.80 31.06
N ASP A 370 -4.07 -6.96 29.78
CA ASP A 370 -2.69 -7.09 29.32
C ASP A 370 -2.39 -6.08 28.20
N GLU A 371 -1.63 -5.04 28.52
CA GLU A 371 -1.32 -3.98 27.56
C GLU A 371 -0.35 -4.43 26.46
N THR A 372 0.38 -5.53 26.67
CA THR A 372 1.31 -6.08 25.67
C THR A 372 0.59 -6.62 24.43
N LEU A 373 -0.72 -6.89 24.55
CA LEU A 373 -1.56 -7.37 23.45
C LEU A 373 -2.12 -6.25 22.57
N ARG A 374 -1.75 -4.98 22.80
CA ARG A 374 -2.40 -3.81 22.18
C ARG A 374 -1.69 -3.31 20.90
N ASP A 375 -0.82 -4.13 20.31
CA ASP A 375 -0.17 -3.83 19.04
C ASP A 375 -1.18 -3.60 17.90
N SER A 376 -0.89 -2.64 17.02
CA SER A 376 -1.77 -2.32 15.88
C SER A 376 -1.61 -3.29 14.71
N GLY A 377 -0.41 -3.86 14.54
CA GLY A 377 -0.09 -4.82 13.49
C GLY A 377 -0.58 -6.22 13.83
N THR A 378 -1.10 -6.94 12.85
CA THR A 378 -1.50 -8.35 12.95
C THR A 378 -0.29 -9.23 13.24
N PHE A 379 0.85 -9.00 12.57
CA PHE A 379 2.08 -9.78 12.80
C PHE A 379 2.60 -9.70 14.26
N PRO A 380 2.89 -8.52 14.83
CA PRO A 380 3.33 -8.41 16.22
C PRO A 380 2.25 -8.88 17.21
N ALA A 381 0.97 -8.68 16.90
CA ALA A 381 -0.12 -9.16 17.76
C ALA A 381 -0.20 -10.69 17.85
N ILE A 382 0.05 -11.43 16.76
CA ILE A 382 0.12 -12.91 16.82
C ILE A 382 1.25 -13.34 17.76
N GLN A 383 2.42 -12.67 17.68
CA GLN A 383 3.55 -12.96 18.56
C GLN A 383 3.22 -12.67 20.02
N ALA A 384 2.64 -11.51 20.31
CA ALA A 384 2.24 -11.12 21.67
C ALA A 384 1.21 -12.09 22.27
N LEU A 385 0.24 -12.55 21.47
CA LEU A 385 -0.74 -13.56 21.89
C LEU A 385 -0.10 -14.91 22.21
N ALA A 386 0.94 -15.31 21.48
CA ALA A 386 1.70 -16.53 21.76
C ALA A 386 2.54 -16.39 23.04
N ASP A 387 3.19 -15.25 23.24
CA ASP A 387 4.01 -14.95 24.41
C ASP A 387 3.17 -14.90 25.70
N ALA A 388 1.92 -14.41 25.60
CA ALA A 388 0.93 -14.43 26.67
C ALA A 388 0.28 -15.81 26.92
N GLY A 389 0.60 -16.83 26.10
CA GLY A 389 0.02 -18.17 26.19
C GLY A 389 -1.44 -18.28 25.76
N LEU A 390 -1.95 -17.29 25.03
CA LEU A 390 -3.32 -17.26 24.48
C LEU A 390 -3.43 -18.00 23.13
N LEU A 391 -2.30 -18.14 22.43
CA LEU A 391 -2.13 -19.03 21.28
C LEU A 391 -1.05 -20.06 21.58
N GLY A 392 -1.29 -21.31 21.16
CA GLY A 392 -0.24 -22.34 21.17
C GLY A 392 0.94 -21.89 20.30
N ARG A 393 2.17 -22.18 20.72
CA ARG A 393 3.37 -21.75 19.98
C ARG A 393 3.39 -22.27 18.55
N ASP A 394 3.03 -23.54 18.37
CA ASP A 394 2.98 -24.17 17.04
C ASP A 394 1.88 -23.53 16.17
N ASP A 395 0.70 -23.26 16.74
CA ASP A 395 -0.40 -22.58 16.04
C ASP A 395 -0.02 -21.15 15.64
N ALA A 396 0.68 -20.42 16.51
CA ALA A 396 1.14 -19.06 16.21
C ALA A 396 2.18 -19.04 15.09
N LEU A 397 3.15 -19.96 15.10
CA LEU A 397 4.13 -20.12 14.03
C LEU A 397 3.46 -20.45 12.69
N GLU A 398 2.52 -21.40 12.69
CA GLU A 398 1.75 -21.75 11.51
C GLU A 398 0.92 -20.57 10.99
N LEU A 399 0.20 -19.88 11.88
CA LEU A 399 -0.63 -18.73 11.54
C LEU A 399 0.20 -17.58 10.95
N GLN A 400 1.37 -17.27 11.52
CA GLN A 400 2.27 -16.27 10.97
C GLN A 400 2.75 -16.66 9.57
N ARG A 401 3.19 -17.91 9.36
CA ARG A 401 3.68 -18.39 8.06
C ARG A 401 2.57 -18.31 6.99
N GLN A 402 1.37 -18.78 7.33
CA GLN A 402 0.24 -18.76 6.39
C GLN A 402 -0.24 -17.34 6.10
N TYR A 403 -0.28 -16.46 7.11
CA TYR A 403 -0.63 -15.06 6.89
C TYR A 403 0.40 -14.38 5.97
N ARG A 404 1.71 -14.58 6.19
CA ARG A 404 2.76 -14.08 5.29
C ARG A 404 2.56 -14.58 3.85
N LEU A 405 2.30 -15.88 3.66
CA LEU A 405 2.05 -16.44 2.33
C LEU A 405 0.83 -15.81 1.66
N LEU A 406 -0.29 -15.66 2.38
CA LEU A 406 -1.49 -14.99 1.85
C LEU A 406 -1.20 -13.52 1.49
N ARG A 407 -0.34 -12.84 2.25
CA ARG A 407 0.09 -11.47 1.95
C ARG A 407 0.98 -11.40 0.71
N VAL A 408 1.87 -12.37 0.50
CA VAL A 408 2.66 -12.48 -0.73
C VAL A 408 1.76 -12.71 -1.94
N ILE A 409 0.71 -13.54 -1.82
CA ILE A 409 -0.24 -13.78 -2.92
C ILE A 409 -1.12 -12.55 -3.20
N GLU A 410 -1.40 -11.72 -2.17
CA GLU A 410 -2.14 -10.47 -2.33
C GLU A 410 -1.32 -9.37 -3.03
N HIS A 411 0.02 -9.42 -2.93
CA HIS A 411 0.95 -8.49 -3.56
C HIS A 411 1.22 -8.91 -5.01
#